data_AF-A0A8C2S7W0-F1
#
_entry.id   AF-A0A8C2S7W0-F1
#
_cell.length_a   1.000
_cell.length_b   1.000
_cell.length_c   1.000
_cell.angle_alpha   90.00
_cell.angle_beta   90.00
_cell.angle_gamma   90.00
#
_symmetry.space_group_name_H-M   'P 1'
#
loop_
_entity.id
_entity.type
_entity.pdbx_description
1 polymer ?
#
loop_
_entity_poly.entity_id
_entity_poly.type
_entity_poly.pdbx_seq_one_letter_code
_entity_poly.pdbx_strand_id
1 'polypeptide(L)'
;GQGAAQVRGRWGGRAGGPGGRAAGSPRSARSSFQQRLSYTTLSDLALALLDGTVFEIVQGLLEIQHLTEKSLYNQRLRLQNEHRVLRQALRQKHQEAQQACRPHSLPVLQAAQQRELEAAEQRIREEQRAMDQKIVLELDRKVADQQSTLEKAGVAGFYVTTNPQELTLQMNLLELIRKLQQRGRQAGKVAL
;
A
#
# COMPACT_ATOMS: atom_id res chain seq x y z
N GLY A 1 6.96 8.44 23.97
CA GLY A 1 7.49 8.09 22.65
C GLY A 1 7.91 6.64 22.65
N GLN A 2 7.28 5.85 21.78
CA GLN A 2 7.60 4.47 21.33
C GLN A 2 6.28 3.72 21.09
N GLY A 3 6.17 3.06 19.93
CA GLY A 3 5.13 2.06 19.66
C GLY A 3 4.13 2.43 18.57
N ALA A 4 4.53 2.34 17.31
CA ALA A 4 3.61 2.15 16.18
C ALA A 4 4.39 1.74 14.92
N ALA A 5 5.03 0.58 14.96
CA ALA A 5 5.37 -0.15 13.75
C ALA A 5 4.69 -1.50 13.87
N GLN A 6 4.12 -1.98 12.75
CA GLN A 6 3.59 -3.33 12.56
C GLN A 6 2.07 -3.52 12.66
N VAL A 7 1.32 -2.81 11.81
CA VAL A 7 0.17 -3.43 11.11
C VAL A 7 0.20 -2.99 9.65
N ARG A 8 1.07 -3.60 8.84
CA ARG A 8 1.06 -3.43 7.38
C ARG A 8 0.35 -4.62 6.74
N GLY A 9 -0.96 -4.52 6.63
CA GLY A 9 -1.80 -5.41 5.84
C GLY A 9 -1.84 -4.93 4.39
N ARG A 10 -1.16 -5.68 3.52
CA ARG A 10 -1.18 -5.58 2.07
C ARG A 10 -2.63 -5.68 1.54
N TRP A 11 -3.11 -4.61 0.92
CA TRP A 11 -4.28 -4.66 0.04
C TRP A 11 -3.86 -5.22 -1.32
N GLY A 12 -4.54 -6.27 -1.80
CA GLY A 12 -4.50 -6.68 -3.21
C GLY A 12 -3.47 -7.73 -3.64
N GLY A 13 -3.97 -8.96 -3.87
CA GLY A 13 -3.67 -9.78 -5.05
C GLY A 13 -2.30 -10.49 -5.14
N ARG A 14 -2.29 -11.83 -4.95
CA ARG A 14 -1.27 -12.71 -5.53
C ARG A 14 -1.95 -13.62 -6.56
N ALA A 15 -1.60 -13.43 -7.83
CA ALA A 15 -1.99 -14.31 -8.95
C ALA A 15 -1.12 -15.58 -8.97
N GLY A 16 -1.69 -16.67 -9.47
CA GLY A 16 -1.26 -18.06 -9.27
C GLY A 16 -0.17 -18.62 -10.19
N GLY A 17 0.26 -19.84 -9.84
CA GLY A 17 1.13 -20.76 -10.59
C GLY A 17 1.31 -22.06 -9.77
N PRO A 18 1.19 -23.28 -10.35
CA PRO A 18 0.74 -24.47 -9.61
C PRO A 18 1.88 -25.42 -9.20
N GLY A 19 1.62 -26.24 -8.16
CA GLY A 19 2.35 -27.49 -7.93
C GLY A 19 2.52 -27.83 -6.45
N GLY A 20 2.01 -29.01 -6.05
CA GLY A 20 2.36 -29.66 -4.79
C GLY A 20 1.18 -29.92 -3.86
N ARG A 21 0.60 -31.12 -3.96
CA ARG A 21 -0.35 -31.67 -2.99
C ARG A 21 0.33 -31.83 -1.62
N ALA A 22 -0.29 -31.32 -0.57
CA ALA A 22 -0.17 -31.86 0.78
C ALA A 22 -1.52 -31.72 1.48
N ALA A 23 -2.07 -32.86 1.91
CA ALA A 23 -3.29 -32.97 2.68
C ALA A 23 -3.05 -32.50 4.12
N GLY A 24 -4.02 -31.81 4.71
CA GLY A 24 -4.02 -31.42 6.12
C GLY A 24 -4.95 -30.24 6.40
N SER A 25 -6.16 -30.55 6.87
CA SER A 25 -7.18 -29.72 7.54
C SER A 25 -7.27 -28.20 7.27
N PRO A 26 -8.45 -27.71 6.83
CA PRO A 26 -8.75 -26.28 6.82
C PRO A 26 -9.15 -25.82 8.22
N ARG A 27 -8.83 -24.56 8.54
CA ARG A 27 -9.21 -23.80 9.76
C ARG A 27 -8.18 -23.83 10.90
N SER A 28 -7.15 -23.02 10.78
CA SER A 28 -6.59 -22.37 11.98
C SER A 28 -5.91 -21.05 11.59
N ALA A 29 -6.70 -19.98 11.49
CA ALA A 29 -6.30 -18.57 11.60
C ALA A 29 -7.50 -17.59 11.44
N ARG A 30 -8.74 -18.00 11.75
CA ARG A 30 -9.92 -17.09 11.73
C ARG A 30 -10.57 -16.97 13.11
N SER A 31 -9.78 -16.76 14.14
CA SER A 31 -10.32 -16.56 15.49
C SER A 31 -9.42 -15.63 16.31
N SER A 32 -9.71 -14.34 16.22
CA SER A 32 -9.60 -13.40 17.34
C SER A 32 -10.33 -12.15 16.87
N PHE A 33 -11.24 -11.63 17.70
CA PHE A 33 -12.16 -10.52 17.40
C PHE A 33 -13.43 -10.88 16.60
N GLN A 34 -14.26 -11.74 17.18
CA GLN A 34 -15.71 -11.66 16.96
C GLN A 34 -16.26 -10.54 17.85
N GLN A 35 -16.07 -9.27 17.45
CA GLN A 35 -16.90 -8.22 18.03
C GLN A 35 -18.32 -8.42 17.52
N ARG A 36 -19.24 -8.68 18.45
CA ARG A 36 -20.64 -8.87 18.16
C ARG A 36 -21.22 -7.48 17.87
N LEU A 37 -21.50 -7.20 16.60
CA LEU A 37 -22.18 -5.98 16.18
C LEU A 37 -23.57 -5.92 16.82
N SER A 38 -23.99 -4.74 17.27
CA SER A 38 -25.35 -4.56 17.75
C SER A 38 -26.34 -4.72 16.60
N TYR A 39 -27.56 -5.16 16.93
CA TYR A 39 -28.65 -5.26 15.97
C TYR A 39 -28.96 -3.91 15.31
N THR A 40 -28.83 -2.82 16.06
CA THR A 40 -29.03 -1.45 15.55
C THR A 40 -28.04 -1.13 14.44
N THR A 41 -26.74 -1.33 14.66
CA THR A 41 -25.71 -1.08 13.63
C THR A 41 -25.92 -1.92 12.39
N LEU A 42 -26.30 -3.19 12.54
CA LEU A 42 -26.60 -4.06 11.40
C LEU A 42 -27.84 -3.60 10.62
N SER A 43 -28.88 -3.13 11.32
CA SER A 43 -30.11 -2.62 10.71
C SER A 43 -29.86 -1.31 9.97
N ASP A 44 -29.14 -0.37 10.59
CA ASP A 44 -28.78 0.91 9.98
C ASP A 44 -27.90 0.71 8.75
N LEU A 45 -26.94 -0.22 8.82
CA LEU A 45 -26.12 -0.59 7.68
C LEU A 45 -26.96 -1.19 6.55
N ALA A 46 -27.90 -2.09 6.87
CA ALA A 46 -28.76 -2.69 5.86
C ALA A 46 -29.63 -1.64 5.15
N LEU A 47 -30.20 -0.68 5.90
CA LEU A 47 -30.96 0.44 5.36
C LEU A 47 -30.12 1.30 4.42
N ALA A 48 -28.90 1.65 4.82
CA ALA A 48 -27.98 2.45 4.00
C ALA A 48 -27.57 1.76 2.68
N LEU A 49 -27.67 0.43 2.60
CA LEU A 49 -27.31 -0.34 1.40
C LEU A 49 -28.48 -0.53 0.42
N LEU A 50 -29.71 -0.15 0.78
CA LEU A 50 -30.92 -0.45 -0.02
C LEU A 50 -30.96 0.29 -1.36
N ASP A 51 -30.55 1.55 -1.37
CA ASP A 51 -30.62 2.42 -2.56
C ASP A 51 -29.49 2.15 -3.57
N GLY A 52 -28.47 1.39 -3.16
CA GLY A 52 -27.29 1.07 -3.94
C GLY A 52 -26.25 2.18 -4.04
N THR A 53 -26.50 3.38 -3.52
CA THR A 53 -25.58 4.52 -3.58
C THR A 53 -24.25 4.19 -2.88
N VAL A 54 -24.32 3.53 -1.73
CA VAL A 54 -23.13 3.11 -0.97
C VAL A 54 -22.25 2.13 -1.77
N PHE A 55 -22.84 1.28 -2.61
CA PHE A 55 -22.08 0.37 -3.45
C PHE A 55 -21.29 1.11 -4.54
N GLU A 56 -21.86 2.15 -5.12
CA GLU A 56 -21.19 3.02 -6.10
C GLU A 56 -20.09 3.85 -5.44
N ILE A 57 -20.33 4.38 -4.23
CA ILE A 57 -19.31 5.08 -3.44
C ILE A 57 -18.12 4.16 -3.15
N VAL A 58 -18.37 2.95 -2.64
CA VAL A 58 -17.32 1.97 -2.34
C VAL A 58 -16.54 1.58 -3.61
N GLN A 59 -17.21 1.47 -4.75
CA GLN A 59 -16.57 1.20 -6.04
C GLN A 59 -15.66 2.37 -6.48
N GLY A 60 -16.14 3.61 -6.41
CA GLY A 60 -15.35 4.79 -6.71
C GLY A 60 -14.13 4.95 -5.78
N LEU A 61 -14.30 4.71 -4.48
CA LEU A 61 -13.20 4.72 -3.51
C LEU A 61 -12.14 3.66 -3.83
N LEU A 62 -12.55 2.48 -4.30
CA LEU A 62 -11.65 1.41 -4.72
C LEU A 62 -10.84 1.79 -5.97
N GLU A 63 -11.46 2.46 -6.93
CA GLU A 63 -10.79 2.94 -8.15
C GLU A 63 -9.77 4.02 -7.82
N ILE A 64 -10.15 5.01 -7.00
CA ILE A 64 -9.25 6.05 -6.49
C ILE A 64 -8.06 5.42 -5.75
N GLN A 65 -8.30 4.40 -4.92
CA GLN A 65 -7.24 3.65 -4.25
C GLN A 65 -6.26 3.03 -5.25
N HIS A 66 -6.76 2.27 -6.23
CA HIS A 66 -5.90 1.61 -7.22
C HIS A 66 -5.07 2.62 -8.03
N LEU A 67 -5.69 3.73 -8.46
CA LEU A 67 -4.98 4.77 -9.19
C LEU A 67 -3.89 5.43 -8.33
N THR A 68 -4.18 5.69 -7.06
CA THR A 68 -3.23 6.28 -6.11
C THR A 68 -2.06 5.34 -5.86
N GLU A 69 -2.33 4.07 -5.54
CA GLU A 69 -1.30 3.05 -5.29
C GLU A 69 -0.41 2.85 -6.52
N LYS A 70 -1.00 2.78 -7.72
CA LYS A 70 -0.27 2.68 -8.99
C LYS A 70 0.61 3.91 -9.22
N SER A 71 0.12 5.11 -8.93
CA SER A 71 0.88 6.35 -9.05
C SER A 71 2.08 6.37 -8.10
N LEU A 72 1.88 6.07 -6.82
CA LEU A 72 2.95 6.02 -5.80
C LEU A 72 4.00 4.95 -6.14
N TYR A 73 3.58 3.78 -6.60
CA TYR A 73 4.47 2.72 -7.08
C TYR A 73 5.33 3.19 -8.26
N ASN A 74 4.70 3.79 -9.27
CA ASN A 74 5.40 4.30 -10.44
C ASN A 74 6.39 5.42 -10.09
N GLN A 75 6.03 6.31 -9.17
CA GLN A 75 6.95 7.31 -8.65
C GLN A 75 8.16 6.63 -8.00
N ARG A 76 7.95 5.62 -7.16
CA ARG A 76 9.04 4.89 -6.48
C ARG A 76 9.98 4.20 -7.47
N LEU A 77 9.39 3.59 -8.49
CA LEU A 77 10.14 2.92 -9.54
C LEU A 77 10.98 3.91 -10.36
N ARG A 78 10.45 5.10 -10.66
CA ARG A 78 11.19 6.16 -11.37
C ARG A 78 12.42 6.60 -10.57
N LEU A 79 12.26 6.90 -9.28
CA LEU A 79 13.37 7.30 -8.41
C LEU A 79 14.45 6.20 -8.35
N GLN A 80 14.03 4.93 -8.21
CA GLN A 80 14.97 3.80 -8.23
C GLN A 80 15.74 3.68 -9.55
N ASN A 81 15.09 3.93 -10.68
CA ASN A 81 15.75 3.93 -11.99
C ASN A 81 16.73 5.10 -12.12
N GLU A 82 16.38 6.30 -11.66
CA GLU A 82 17.28 7.46 -11.62
C GLU A 82 18.52 7.16 -10.77
N HIS A 83 18.36 6.57 -9.59
CA HIS A 83 19.47 6.13 -8.74
C HIS A 83 20.37 5.08 -9.41
N ARG A 84 19.78 4.15 -10.17
CA ARG A 84 20.54 3.15 -10.94
C ARG A 84 21.38 3.82 -12.03
N VAL A 85 20.77 4.73 -12.80
CA VAL A 85 21.46 5.49 -13.86
C VAL A 85 22.58 6.35 -13.27
N LEU A 86 22.32 7.04 -12.16
CA LEU A 86 23.32 7.86 -11.46
C LEU A 86 24.52 7.02 -11.02
N ARG A 87 24.30 5.86 -10.41
CA ARG A 87 25.39 4.94 -10.00
C ARG A 87 26.22 4.47 -11.19
N GLN A 88 25.57 4.18 -12.31
CA GLN A 88 26.26 3.75 -13.53
C GLN A 88 27.12 4.89 -14.11
N ALA A 89 26.54 6.09 -14.25
CA ALA A 89 27.24 7.27 -14.76
C ALA A 89 28.45 7.64 -13.89
N LEU A 90 28.30 7.58 -12.57
CA LEU A 90 29.36 7.91 -11.62
C LEU A 90 30.52 6.89 -11.70
N ARG A 91 30.21 5.59 -11.79
CA ARG A 91 31.21 4.54 -12.02
C ARG A 91 31.95 4.71 -13.35
N GLN A 92 31.21 5.05 -14.41
CA GLN A 92 31.80 5.28 -15.73
C GLN A 92 32.77 6.48 -15.69
N LYS A 93 32.34 7.61 -15.12
CA LYS A 93 33.19 8.79 -14.91
C LYS A 93 34.45 8.46 -14.11
N HIS A 94 34.32 7.64 -13.07
CA HIS A 94 35.47 7.20 -12.26
C HIS A 94 36.45 6.34 -13.06
N GLN A 95 35.94 5.42 -13.87
CA GLN A 95 36.75 4.57 -14.73
C GLN A 95 37.50 5.39 -15.80
N GLU A 96 36.82 6.33 -16.46
CA GLU A 96 37.41 7.23 -17.46
C GLU A 96 38.53 8.10 -16.84
N ALA A 97 38.28 8.66 -15.65
CA ALA A 97 39.28 9.46 -14.93
C ALA A 97 40.52 8.63 -14.52
N GLN A 98 40.32 7.37 -14.12
CA GLN A 98 41.44 6.48 -13.78
C GLN A 98 42.31 6.14 -14.99
N GLN A 99 41.69 5.95 -16.17
CA GLN A 99 42.41 5.65 -17.41
C GLN A 99 43.23 6.84 -17.92
N ALA A 100 42.78 8.07 -17.66
CA ALA A 100 43.45 9.29 -18.09
C ALA A 100 44.59 9.75 -17.14
N CYS A 101 44.68 9.20 -15.92
CA CYS A 101 45.61 9.67 -14.89
C CYS A 101 46.95 8.92 -14.86
N ARG A 102 48.01 9.61 -14.41
CA ARG A 102 49.34 9.01 -14.22
C ARG A 102 49.36 8.11 -12.98
N PRO A 103 50.22 7.06 -12.93
CA PRO A 103 50.22 6.07 -11.85
C PRO A 103 50.43 6.66 -10.44
N HIS A 104 51.18 7.75 -10.33
CA HIS A 104 51.54 8.36 -9.05
C HIS A 104 50.39 9.18 -8.45
N SER A 105 49.42 9.61 -9.27
CA SER A 105 48.21 10.33 -8.83
C SER A 105 47.01 9.42 -8.52
N LEU A 106 47.11 8.13 -8.85
CA LEU A 106 46.00 7.17 -8.69
C LEU A 106 45.49 7.03 -7.25
N PRO A 107 46.34 6.94 -6.19
CA PRO A 107 45.85 6.74 -4.83
C PRO A 107 44.99 7.91 -4.32
N VAL A 108 45.39 9.15 -4.65
CA VAL A 108 44.67 10.37 -4.26
C VAL A 108 43.34 10.46 -5.01
N LEU A 109 43.35 10.14 -6.31
CA LEU A 109 42.13 10.10 -7.13
C LEU A 109 41.15 9.04 -6.61
N GLN A 110 41.63 7.82 -6.32
CA GLN A 110 40.81 6.73 -5.79
C GLN A 110 40.17 7.10 -4.45
N ALA A 111 40.92 7.75 -3.54
CA ALA A 111 40.39 8.23 -2.29
C ALA A 111 39.28 9.29 -2.49
N ALA A 112 39.44 10.19 -3.47
CA ALA A 112 38.41 11.17 -3.81
C ALA A 112 37.16 10.51 -4.43
N GLN A 113 37.35 9.54 -5.33
CA GLN A 113 36.27 8.77 -5.96
C GLN A 113 35.48 7.96 -4.94
N GLN A 114 36.16 7.33 -3.98
CA GLN A 114 35.52 6.58 -2.90
C GLN A 114 34.62 7.48 -2.05
N ARG A 115 35.11 8.69 -1.69
CA ARG A 115 34.30 9.68 -0.97
C ARG A 115 33.09 10.15 -1.78
N GLU A 116 33.25 10.34 -3.09
CA GLU A 116 32.14 10.72 -3.99
C GLU A 116 31.07 9.61 -4.07
N LEU A 117 31.50 8.34 -4.13
CA LEU A 117 30.61 7.17 -4.09
C LEU A 117 29.84 7.09 -2.77
N GLU A 118 30.53 7.22 -1.64
CA GLU A 118 29.91 7.17 -0.31
C GLU A 118 28.88 8.30 -0.12
N ALA A 119 29.23 9.52 -0.53
CA ALA A 119 28.31 10.65 -0.50
C ALA A 119 27.08 10.42 -1.39
N ALA A 120 27.28 9.89 -2.61
CA ALA A 120 26.18 9.57 -3.51
C ALA A 120 25.28 8.45 -2.96
N GLU A 121 25.86 7.40 -2.36
CA GLU A 121 25.11 6.32 -1.72
C GLU A 121 24.30 6.81 -0.54
N GLN A 122 24.86 7.70 0.28
CA GLN A 122 24.18 8.28 1.42
C GLN A 122 22.97 9.11 0.96
N ARG A 123 23.15 9.97 -0.05
CA ARG A 123 22.06 10.73 -0.66
C ARG A 123 20.95 9.83 -1.22
N ILE A 124 21.32 8.79 -1.96
CA ILE A 124 20.37 7.80 -2.50
C ILE A 124 19.55 7.15 -1.37
N ARG A 125 20.21 6.77 -0.26
CA ARG A 125 19.52 6.17 0.90
C ARG A 125 18.56 7.17 1.54
N GLU A 126 18.95 8.42 1.68
CA GLU A 126 18.11 9.47 2.26
C GLU A 126 16.89 9.76 1.39
N GLU A 127 17.08 9.93 0.08
CA GLU A 127 15.99 10.13 -0.88
C GLU A 127 15.02 8.95 -0.89
N GLN A 128 15.54 7.72 -0.85
CA GLN A 128 14.70 6.52 -0.79
C GLN A 128 13.90 6.44 0.53
N ARG A 129 14.51 6.79 1.65
CA ARG A 129 13.80 6.84 2.95
C ARG A 129 12.74 7.92 2.97
N ALA A 130 13.05 9.12 2.47
CA ALA A 130 12.09 10.22 2.39
C ALA A 130 10.89 9.85 1.51
N MET A 131 11.14 9.19 0.38
CA MET A 131 10.09 8.67 -0.48
C MET A 131 9.23 7.62 0.21
N ASP A 132 9.83 6.64 0.88
CA ASP A 132 9.08 5.58 1.57
C ASP A 132 8.23 6.16 2.72
N GLN A 133 8.73 7.16 3.44
CA GLN A 133 7.96 7.89 4.46
C GLN A 133 6.78 8.65 3.83
N LYS A 134 7.02 9.36 2.72
CA LYS A 134 5.97 10.05 1.98
C LYS A 134 4.86 9.09 1.54
N ILE A 135 5.21 7.93 1.00
CA ILE A 135 4.24 6.91 0.58
C ILE A 135 3.36 6.48 1.75
N VAL A 136 3.92 6.27 2.94
CA VAL A 136 3.14 5.90 4.13
C VAL A 136 2.15 6.98 4.50
N LEU A 137 2.61 8.23 4.60
CA LEU A 137 1.77 9.35 4.97
C LEU A 137 0.63 9.57 3.98
N GLU A 138 0.91 9.43 2.68
CA GLU A 138 -0.13 9.50 1.64
C GLU A 138 -1.15 8.37 1.77
N LEU A 139 -0.71 7.14 2.04
CA LEU A 139 -1.62 6.01 2.26
C LEU A 139 -2.48 6.20 3.52
N ASP A 140 -1.89 6.66 4.63
CA ASP A 140 -2.61 6.92 5.88
C ASP A 140 -3.65 8.03 5.67
N ARG A 141 -3.29 9.08 4.94
CA ARG A 141 -4.23 10.13 4.52
C ARG A 141 -5.38 9.56 3.71
N LYS A 142 -5.11 8.66 2.76
CA LYS A 142 -6.16 8.01 1.95
C LYS A 142 -7.10 7.16 2.80
N VAL A 143 -6.61 6.47 3.82
CA VAL A 143 -7.47 5.73 4.76
C VAL A 143 -8.41 6.70 5.49
N ALA A 144 -7.90 7.82 6.00
CA ALA A 144 -8.71 8.83 6.67
C ALA A 144 -9.76 9.47 5.73
N ASP A 145 -9.38 9.78 4.48
CA ASP A 145 -10.28 10.33 3.46
C ASP A 145 -11.41 9.34 3.13
N GLN A 146 -11.09 8.04 2.99
CA GLN A 146 -12.07 6.98 2.74
C GLN A 146 -13.03 6.82 3.92
N GLN A 147 -12.53 6.79 5.15
CA GLN A 147 -13.35 6.74 6.37
C GLN A 147 -14.30 7.94 6.43
N SER A 148 -13.80 9.16 6.22
CA SER A 148 -14.61 10.37 6.24
C SER A 148 -15.67 10.38 5.14
N THR A 149 -15.36 9.84 3.95
CA THR A 149 -16.32 9.76 2.85
C THR A 149 -17.47 8.79 3.19
N LEU A 150 -17.15 7.62 3.76
CA LEU A 150 -18.16 6.64 4.16
C LEU A 150 -19.00 7.12 5.34
N GLU A 151 -18.38 7.81 6.30
CA GLU A 151 -19.08 8.46 7.42
C GLU A 151 -20.08 9.52 6.92
N LYS A 152 -19.65 10.40 6.01
CA LYS A 152 -20.52 11.43 5.40
C LYS A 152 -21.62 10.85 4.53
N ALA A 153 -21.39 9.68 3.93
CA ALA A 153 -22.40 8.94 3.19
C ALA A 153 -23.41 8.22 4.11
N GLY A 154 -23.28 8.35 5.43
CA GLY A 154 -24.18 7.75 6.41
C GLY A 154 -24.00 6.25 6.58
N VAL A 155 -22.84 5.69 6.19
CA VAL A 155 -22.58 4.25 6.32
C VAL A 155 -22.29 3.93 7.78
N ALA A 156 -23.21 3.22 8.43
CA ALA A 156 -23.08 2.84 9.84
C ALA A 156 -21.78 2.06 10.11
N GLY A 157 -21.10 2.43 11.21
CA GLY A 157 -19.84 1.81 11.64
C GLY A 157 -18.57 2.43 11.06
N PHE A 158 -18.69 3.44 10.18
CA PHE A 158 -17.55 4.18 9.65
C PHE A 158 -17.42 5.57 10.29
N TYR A 159 -16.22 5.87 10.72
CA TYR A 159 -15.78 7.16 11.26
C TYR A 159 -14.25 7.19 11.21
N VAL A 160 -13.64 8.38 11.27
CA VAL A 160 -12.17 8.50 11.25
C VAL A 160 -11.57 7.94 12.54
N THR A 161 -10.71 6.93 12.42
CA THR A 161 -10.05 6.29 13.57
C THR A 161 -8.70 5.71 13.20
N THR A 162 -7.78 5.74 14.15
CA THR A 162 -6.45 5.10 14.09
C THR A 162 -6.31 3.90 15.02
N ASN A 163 -7.37 3.56 15.77
CA ASN A 163 -7.38 2.42 16.66
C ASN A 163 -7.34 1.11 15.84
N PRO A 164 -6.33 0.24 16.03
CA PRO A 164 -6.18 -1.00 15.25
C PRO A 164 -7.40 -1.92 15.30
N GLN A 165 -8.12 -1.95 16.43
CA GLN A 165 -9.30 -2.79 16.59
C GLN A 165 -10.47 -2.27 15.74
N GLU A 166 -10.68 -0.95 15.76
CA GLU A 166 -11.74 -0.29 15.00
C GLU A 166 -11.44 -0.31 13.50
N LEU A 167 -10.17 -0.12 13.12
CA LEU A 167 -9.72 -0.31 11.74
C LEU A 167 -10.02 -1.72 11.22
N THR A 168 -9.77 -2.74 12.05
CA THR A 168 -10.09 -4.13 11.70
C THR A 168 -11.60 -4.34 11.54
N LEU A 169 -12.40 -3.71 12.39
CA LEU A 169 -13.87 -3.77 12.28
C LEU A 169 -14.36 -3.12 10.98
N GLN A 170 -13.93 -1.89 10.69
CA GLN A 170 -14.29 -1.17 9.46
C GLN A 170 -13.86 -1.91 8.20
N MET A 171 -12.69 -2.58 8.23
CA MET A 171 -12.21 -3.46 7.17
C MET A 171 -13.18 -4.61 6.89
N ASN A 172 -13.62 -5.30 7.95
CA ASN A 172 -14.55 -6.43 7.84
C ASN A 172 -15.92 -5.98 7.32
N LEU A 173 -16.40 -4.79 7.74
CA LEU A 173 -17.63 -4.19 7.22
C LEU A 173 -17.51 -3.86 5.72
N LEU A 174 -16.41 -3.26 5.29
CA LEU A 174 -16.12 -2.99 3.88
C LEU A 174 -16.11 -4.30 3.06
N GLU A 175 -15.50 -5.36 3.58
CA GLU A 175 -15.49 -6.66 2.91
C GLU A 175 -16.90 -7.25 2.78
N LEU A 176 -17.74 -7.12 3.82
CA LEU A 176 -19.14 -7.53 3.78
C LEU A 176 -19.93 -6.76 2.71
N ILE A 177 -19.82 -5.43 2.69
CA ILE A 177 -20.48 -4.57 1.69
C ILE A 177 -20.09 -5.02 0.28
N ARG A 178 -18.79 -5.27 0.04
CA ARG A 178 -18.31 -5.75 -1.26
C ARG A 178 -18.83 -7.15 -1.63
N LYS A 179 -18.92 -8.07 -0.67
CA LYS A 179 -19.49 -9.41 -0.89
C LYS A 179 -20.98 -9.33 -1.25
N LEU A 180 -21.74 -8.45 -0.59
CA LEU A 180 -23.15 -8.22 -0.91
C LEU A 180 -23.31 -7.66 -2.33
N GLN A 181 -22.50 -6.67 -2.70
CA GLN A 181 -22.48 -6.10 -4.05
C GLN A 181 -22.20 -7.16 -5.13
N GLN A 182 -21.21 -8.04 -4.89
CA GLN A 182 -20.87 -9.13 -5.82
C GLN A 182 -22.01 -10.14 -5.96
N ARG A 183 -22.67 -10.49 -4.85
CA ARG A 183 -23.80 -11.42 -4.86
C ARG A 183 -25.03 -10.83 -5.59
N GLY A 184 -25.31 -9.55 -5.39
CA GLY A 184 -26.36 -8.83 -6.12
C GLY A 184 -26.11 -8.83 -7.64
N ARG A 185 -24.87 -8.57 -8.07
CA ARG A 185 -24.49 -8.65 -9.50
C ARG A 185 -24.62 -10.05 -10.09
N GLN A 186 -24.33 -11.10 -9.32
CA GLN A 186 -24.47 -12.49 -9.78
C GLN A 186 -25.94 -12.90 -9.90
N ALA A 187 -26.79 -12.50 -8.95
CA ALA A 187 -28.24 -12.75 -9.04
C ALA A 187 -28.87 -12.08 -10.26
N GLY A 188 -28.47 -10.84 -10.58
CA GLY A 188 -28.93 -10.14 -11.78
C GLY A 188 -28.45 -10.75 -13.11
N LYS A 189 -27.31 -11.47 -13.12
CA LYS A 189 -26.80 -12.18 -14.31
C LYS A 189 -27.47 -13.52 -14.59
N VAL A 190 -28.11 -14.13 -13.59
CA VAL A 190 -28.84 -15.40 -13.73
C VAL A 190 -30.32 -15.15 -14.08
N ALA A 191 -30.82 -13.93 -13.83
CA ALA A 191 -32.18 -13.51 -14.13
C ALA A 191 -32.37 -12.92 -15.54
N LEU A 192 -31.31 -12.91 -16.36
CA LEU A 192 -31.28 -12.46 -17.77
C LEU A 192 -30.80 -13.61 -18.65
#